data_AF-A0A6G2DES8-F1
#
_entry.id   AF-A0A6G2DES8-F1
#
_cell.length_a   1.000
_cell.length_b   1.000
_cell.length_c   1.000
_cell.angle_alpha   90.00
_cell.angle_beta   90.00
_cell.angle_gamma   90.00
#
_symmetry.space_group_name_H-M   'P 1'
#
loop_
_entity.id
_entity.type
_entity.pdbx_description
1 polymer ?
#
loop_
_entity_poly.entity_id
_entity_poly.type
_entity_poly.pdbx_seq_one_letter_code
_entity_poly.pdbx_strand_id
1 'polypeptide(L)'
;YITLPEKVYASLEYIKQYHAKGNPLLVFVGSVEMSQLYSSLLFREGIAHNVLNANNAAREAQIISESGQMGAVTVATSMAGRGTDIKLGKGVAELGGLIVIGTERMESQRIDLQIRGRSGRQGDPGMSKFFVSLEDDV
;
A
#
# COMPACT_ATOMS: atom_id res chain seq x y z
N TYR A 1 -10.66 -5.87 -13.25
CA TYR A 1 -9.98 -5.65 -14.54
C TYR A 1 -9.97 -6.95 -15.31
N ILE A 2 -9.87 -6.91 -16.63
CA ILE A 2 -9.89 -8.14 -17.42
C ILE A 2 -8.53 -8.80 -17.32
N THR A 3 -7.46 -8.03 -17.51
CA THR A 3 -6.09 -8.53 -17.52
C THR A 3 -5.25 -8.00 -16.36
N LEU A 4 -4.15 -8.69 -16.05
CA LEU A 4 -3.13 -8.27 -15.09
C LEU A 4 -2.51 -6.90 -15.44
N PRO A 5 -2.09 -6.62 -16.70
CA PRO A 5 -1.55 -5.31 -17.07
C PRO A 5 -2.55 -4.16 -16.86
N GLU A 6 -3.83 -4.34 -17.20
CA GLU A 6 -4.86 -3.32 -16.96
C GLU A 6 -5.00 -3.00 -15.47
N LYS A 7 -5.00 -4.05 -14.62
CA LYS A 7 -5.06 -3.91 -13.17
C LYS A 7 -3.88 -3.11 -12.62
N VAL A 8 -2.66 -3.48 -13.04
CA VAL A 8 -1.42 -2.83 -12.60
C VAL A 8 -1.35 -1.38 -13.06
N TYR A 9 -1.77 -1.08 -14.29
CA TYR A 9 -1.81 0.29 -14.78
C TYR A 9 -2.83 1.12 -14.00
N ALA A 10 -4.02 0.58 -13.76
CA ALA A 10 -5.06 1.30 -13.04
C ALA A 10 -4.73 1.53 -11.56
N SER A 11 -4.04 0.60 -10.90
CA SER A 11 -3.54 0.78 -9.54
C SER A 11 -2.41 1.82 -9.48
N LEU A 12 -1.50 1.82 -10.48
CA LEU A 12 -0.43 2.82 -10.59
C LEU A 12 -0.98 4.23 -10.79
N GLU A 13 -1.95 4.41 -11.68
CA GLU A 13 -2.60 5.72 -11.89
C GLU A 13 -3.31 6.21 -10.62
N TYR A 14 -3.93 5.29 -9.86
CA TYR A 14 -4.51 5.64 -8.56
C TYR A 14 -3.43 6.07 -7.55
N ILE A 15 -2.30 5.37 -7.49
CA ILE A 15 -1.15 5.76 -6.66
C ILE A 15 -0.66 7.15 -7.04
N LYS A 16 -0.44 7.41 -8.34
CA LYS A 16 0.02 8.71 -8.85
C LYS A 16 -0.94 9.84 -8.46
N GLN A 17 -2.24 9.62 -8.66
CA GLN A 17 -3.27 10.61 -8.36
C GLN A 17 -3.24 11.05 -6.89
N TYR A 18 -3.13 10.10 -5.95
CA TYR A 18 -3.16 10.41 -4.52
C TYR A 18 -1.79 10.82 -3.98
N HIS A 19 -0.71 10.32 -4.54
CA HIS A 19 0.64 10.78 -4.22
C HIS A 19 0.80 12.25 -4.60
N ALA A 20 0.29 12.67 -5.76
CA ALA A 20 0.30 14.07 -6.19
C ALA A 20 -0.51 15.00 -5.26
N LYS A 21 -1.49 14.47 -4.53
CA LYS A 21 -2.25 15.20 -3.50
C LYS A 21 -1.53 15.25 -2.15
N GLY A 22 -0.44 14.48 -1.98
CA GLY A 22 0.31 14.35 -0.73
C GLY A 22 -0.20 13.27 0.21
N ASN A 23 -1.14 12.41 -0.20
CA ASN A 23 -1.61 11.32 0.64
C ASN A 23 -0.51 10.28 0.87
N PRO A 24 -0.38 9.73 2.10
CA PRO A 24 0.40 8.52 2.32
C PRO A 24 -0.30 7.30 1.73
N LEU A 25 0.49 6.43 1.11
CA LEU A 25 0.03 5.25 0.37
C LEU A 25 0.76 4.00 0.86
N LEU A 26 -0.02 3.02 1.31
CA LEU A 26 0.48 1.69 1.67
C LEU A 26 -0.05 0.65 0.69
N VAL A 27 0.83 0.17 -0.18
CA VAL A 27 0.52 -0.74 -1.28
C VAL A 27 0.86 -2.18 -0.87
N PHE A 28 -0.14 -3.04 -0.80
CA PHE A 28 -0.01 -4.46 -0.53
C PHE A 28 -0.03 -5.29 -1.81
N VAL A 29 0.98 -6.12 -1.96
CA VAL A 29 1.15 -7.07 -3.07
C VAL A 29 1.18 -8.51 -2.56
N GLY A 30 0.78 -9.47 -3.41
CA GLY A 30 0.75 -10.88 -3.03
C GLY A 30 2.10 -11.58 -3.10
N SER A 31 3.04 -11.08 -3.92
CA SER A 31 4.35 -11.70 -4.11
C SER A 31 5.53 -10.71 -4.09
N VAL A 32 6.74 -11.25 -3.95
CA VAL A 32 7.99 -10.46 -4.00
C VAL A 32 8.25 -9.97 -5.42
N GLU A 33 7.88 -10.75 -6.44
CA GLU A 33 7.99 -10.36 -7.84
C GLU A 33 7.11 -9.14 -8.14
N MET A 34 5.89 -9.14 -7.62
CA MET A 34 4.99 -7.98 -7.73
C MET A 34 5.54 -6.77 -6.97
N SER A 35 6.18 -6.97 -5.81
CA SER A 35 6.78 -5.84 -5.07
C SER A 35 7.90 -5.18 -5.87
N GLN A 36 8.74 -5.96 -6.55
CA GLN A 36 9.79 -5.48 -7.46
C GLN A 36 9.23 -4.79 -8.70
N LEU A 37 8.14 -5.33 -9.27
CA LEU A 37 7.44 -4.69 -10.39
C LEU A 37 6.93 -3.31 -10.01
N TYR A 38 6.17 -3.19 -8.92
CA TYR A 38 5.67 -1.89 -8.46
C TYR A 38 6.81 -0.94 -8.10
N SER A 39 7.87 -1.43 -7.45
CA SER A 39 9.06 -0.62 -7.16
C SER A 39 9.66 -0.01 -8.43
N SER A 40 9.82 -0.82 -9.48
CA SER A 40 10.35 -0.38 -10.77
C SER A 40 9.44 0.65 -11.45
N LEU A 41 8.12 0.45 -11.39
CA LEU A 41 7.14 1.38 -11.95
C LEU A 41 7.14 2.72 -11.21
N LEU A 42 7.11 2.70 -9.88
CA LEU A 42 7.17 3.91 -9.05
C LEU A 42 8.46 4.69 -9.27
N PHE A 43 9.59 3.99 -9.40
CA PHE A 43 10.88 4.62 -9.71
C PHE A 43 10.85 5.34 -11.06
N ARG A 44 10.26 4.72 -12.10
CA ARG A 44 10.12 5.36 -13.43
C ARG A 44 9.23 6.61 -13.40
N GLU A 45 8.23 6.63 -12.54
CA GLU A 45 7.35 7.79 -12.33
C GLU A 45 7.97 8.85 -11.39
N GLY A 46 9.20 8.64 -10.90
CA GLY A 46 9.87 9.57 -9.99
C GLY A 46 9.29 9.60 -8.57
N ILE A 47 8.59 8.54 -8.16
CA ILE A 47 7.96 8.42 -6.84
C ILE A 47 8.92 7.68 -5.90
N ALA A 48 9.45 8.41 -4.92
CA ALA A 48 10.24 7.83 -3.84
C ALA A 48 9.37 6.88 -3.01
N HIS A 49 9.86 5.67 -2.76
CA HIS A 49 9.09 4.65 -2.07
C HIS A 49 10.00 3.70 -1.28
N ASN A 50 9.41 3.03 -0.29
CA ASN A 50 10.04 1.94 0.43
C ASN A 50 9.47 0.60 -0.02
N VAL A 51 10.27 -0.48 0.07
CA VAL A 51 9.84 -1.85 -0.22
C VAL A 51 10.10 -2.74 0.99
N LEU A 52 9.10 -3.50 1.41
CA LEU A 52 9.15 -4.39 2.58
C LEU A 52 8.81 -5.82 2.18
N ASN A 53 9.80 -6.71 2.33
CA ASN A 53 9.74 -8.10 1.89
C ASN A 53 9.90 -9.12 3.05
N ALA A 54 9.67 -8.73 4.31
CA ALA A 54 9.71 -9.59 5.50
C ALA A 54 11.09 -10.18 5.86
N ASN A 55 12.18 -9.43 5.65
CA ASN A 55 13.55 -9.88 5.92
C ASN A 55 14.12 -9.34 7.25
N ASN A 56 13.68 -8.17 7.74
CA ASN A 56 14.19 -7.59 8.99
C ASN A 56 13.10 -6.84 9.76
N ALA A 57 12.52 -7.50 10.76
CA ALA A 57 11.38 -6.99 11.51
C ALA A 57 11.61 -5.63 12.19
N ALA A 58 12.81 -5.37 12.75
CA ALA A 58 13.09 -4.13 13.45
C ALA A 58 13.13 -2.94 12.49
N ARG A 59 13.80 -3.10 11.35
CA ARG A 59 13.88 -2.08 10.30
C ARG A 59 12.54 -1.86 9.63
N GLU A 60 11.79 -2.94 9.39
CA GLU A 60 10.45 -2.86 8.79
C GLU A 60 9.46 -2.15 9.70
N ALA A 61 9.52 -2.38 11.01
CA ALA A 61 8.69 -1.66 11.97
C ALA A 61 8.97 -0.15 11.92
N GLN A 62 10.24 0.25 11.80
CA GLN A 62 10.57 1.67 11.64
C GLN A 62 9.94 2.26 10.36
N ILE A 63 10.15 1.60 9.21
CA ILE A 63 9.62 2.08 7.91
C ILE A 63 8.08 2.14 7.92
N ILE A 64 7.42 1.14 8.52
CA ILE A 64 5.95 1.12 8.63
C ILE A 64 5.45 2.25 9.52
N SER A 65 6.12 2.53 10.63
CA SER A 65 5.73 3.63 11.52
C SER A 65 5.77 5.00 10.84
N GLU A 66 6.65 5.16 9.86
CA GLU A 66 6.81 6.38 9.04
C GLU A 66 5.87 6.42 7.82
N SER A 67 5.16 5.33 7.52
CA SER A 67 4.29 5.24 6.33
C SER A 67 3.04 6.12 6.41
N GLY A 68 2.74 6.71 7.57
CA GLY A 68 1.65 7.67 7.76
C GLY A 68 2.03 9.13 7.48
N GLN A 69 3.28 9.42 7.08
CA GLN A 69 3.72 10.78 6.78
C GLN A 69 3.26 11.25 5.40
N MET A 70 3.08 12.56 5.23
CA MET A 70 2.62 13.16 3.98
C MET A 70 3.51 12.76 2.80
N GLY A 71 2.90 12.25 1.73
CA GLY A 71 3.57 11.79 0.51
C GLY A 71 4.35 10.47 0.65
N ALA A 72 4.33 9.80 1.81
CA ALA A 72 5.03 8.54 1.99
C ALA A 72 4.40 7.43 1.12
N VAL A 73 5.22 6.68 0.38
CA VAL A 73 4.78 5.51 -0.38
C VAL A 73 5.54 4.28 0.10
N THR A 74 4.81 3.26 0.53
CA THR A 74 5.38 2.01 1.01
C THR A 74 4.74 0.84 0.29
N VAL A 75 5.56 0.00 -0.35
CA VAL A 75 5.15 -1.26 -0.96
C VAL A 75 5.51 -2.40 0.00
N ALA A 76 4.53 -3.23 0.35
CA ALA A 76 4.65 -4.28 1.33
C ALA A 76 4.04 -5.59 0.83
N THR A 77 4.67 -6.72 1.12
CA THR A 77 4.00 -8.02 1.00
C THR A 77 3.00 -8.21 2.15
N SER A 78 2.02 -9.10 1.97
CA SER A 78 0.93 -9.38 2.93
C SER A 78 1.38 -9.60 4.39
N MET A 79 2.62 -10.08 4.60
CA MET A 79 3.16 -10.39 5.93
C MET A 79 3.98 -9.25 6.56
N ALA A 80 4.37 -8.22 5.81
CA ALA A 80 5.24 -7.17 6.31
C ALA A 80 4.50 -6.17 7.22
N GLY A 81 5.16 -5.71 8.30
CA GLY A 81 4.62 -4.64 9.16
C GLY A 81 3.47 -5.04 10.10
N ARG A 82 3.27 -6.33 10.35
CA ARG A 82 2.24 -6.78 11.29
C ARG A 82 2.59 -6.35 12.72
N GLY A 83 1.65 -5.67 13.39
CA GLY A 83 1.79 -5.25 14.79
C GLY A 83 2.38 -3.85 14.98
N THR A 84 2.91 -3.23 13.93
CA THR A 84 3.35 -1.83 13.97
C THR A 84 2.19 -0.88 13.74
N ASP A 85 2.10 0.15 14.58
CA ASP A 85 1.10 1.19 14.46
C ASP A 85 1.55 2.26 13.46
N ILE A 86 0.62 2.75 12.64
CA ILE A 86 0.88 3.78 11.63
C ILE A 86 0.13 5.02 12.07
N LYS A 87 0.86 6.03 12.53
CA LYS A 87 0.28 7.31 12.96
C LYS A 87 0.28 8.29 11.79
N LEU A 88 -0.85 8.97 11.61
CA LEU A 88 -0.94 10.01 10.59
C LEU A 88 -0.04 11.19 10.96
N GLY A 89 0.75 11.64 9.98
CA GLY A 89 1.53 12.86 10.09
C GLY A 89 0.65 14.11 10.12
N LYS A 90 1.25 15.26 10.42
CA LYS A 90 0.57 16.55 10.41
C LYS A 90 0.01 16.85 9.01
N GLY A 91 -1.25 17.27 8.91
CA GLY A 91 -1.88 17.61 7.62
C GLY A 91 -2.46 16.42 6.86
N VAL A 92 -2.17 15.18 7.27
CA VAL A 92 -2.58 13.97 6.55
C VAL A 92 -4.07 13.65 6.78
N ALA A 93 -4.59 13.94 7.97
CA ALA A 93 -6.00 13.72 8.27
C ALA A 93 -6.90 14.58 7.36
N GLU A 94 -6.50 15.82 7.10
CA GLU A 94 -7.17 16.76 6.20
C GLU A 94 -7.14 16.31 4.73
N LEU A 95 -6.13 15.52 4.35
CA LEU A 95 -6.04 14.90 3.03
C LEU A 95 -6.91 13.63 2.89
N GLY A 96 -7.61 13.21 3.95
CA GLY A 96 -8.39 11.98 3.97
C GLY A 96 -7.64 10.77 4.50
N GLY A 97 -6.45 10.97 5.09
CA GLY A 97 -5.72 9.95 5.83
C GLY A 97 -4.85 9.02 4.99
N LEU A 98 -4.42 7.93 5.63
CA LEU A 98 -3.66 6.85 5.00
C LEU A 98 -4.55 6.08 4.01
N ILE A 99 -4.03 5.88 2.82
CA ILE A 99 -4.70 5.12 1.77
C ILE A 99 -4.02 3.77 1.61
N VAL A 100 -4.77 2.69 1.87
CA VAL A 100 -4.33 1.32 1.71
C VAL A 100 -4.77 0.79 0.35
N ILE A 101 -3.85 0.23 -0.41
CA ILE A 101 -4.11 -0.30 -1.75
C ILE A 101 -3.75 -1.77 -1.76
N GLY A 102 -4.70 -2.66 -2.04
CA GLY A 102 -4.42 -4.06 -2.34
C GLY A 102 -4.35 -4.25 -3.85
N THR A 103 -3.29 -4.88 -4.36
CA THR A 103 -3.10 -5.11 -5.81
C THR A 103 -3.69 -6.42 -6.30
N GLU A 104 -4.24 -7.22 -5.38
CA GLU A 104 -4.92 -8.48 -5.59
C GLU A 104 -5.70 -8.85 -4.31
N ARG A 105 -6.43 -9.96 -4.36
CA ARG A 105 -7.00 -10.59 -3.17
C ARG A 105 -5.98 -11.55 -2.59
N MET A 106 -5.86 -11.54 -1.26
CA MET A 106 -5.00 -12.48 -0.57
C MET A 106 -5.71 -13.84 -0.42
N GLU A 107 -4.95 -14.89 -0.09
CA GLU A 107 -5.41 -16.28 0.11
C GLU A 107 -6.63 -16.43 1.04
N SER A 108 -6.89 -15.43 1.89
CA SER A 108 -8.06 -15.40 2.75
C SER A 108 -8.60 -13.99 2.91
N GLN A 109 -9.93 -13.88 2.96
CA GLN A 109 -10.64 -12.66 3.35
C GLN A 109 -10.16 -12.09 4.68
N ARG A 110 -9.68 -12.95 5.60
CA ARG A 110 -9.11 -12.51 6.86
C ARG A 110 -7.86 -11.65 6.68
N ILE A 111 -7.03 -11.94 5.68
CA ILE A 111 -5.81 -11.18 5.39
C ILE A 111 -6.21 -9.83 4.76
N ASP A 112 -7.15 -9.84 3.81
CA ASP A 112 -7.69 -8.61 3.23
C ASP A 112 -8.25 -7.65 4.30
N LEU A 113 -9.01 -8.18 5.27
CA LEU A 113 -9.55 -7.38 6.37
C LEU A 113 -8.44 -6.80 7.26
N GLN A 114 -7.36 -7.55 7.49
CA GLN A 114 -6.18 -7.06 8.21
C GLN A 114 -5.44 -5.95 7.46
N ILE A 115 -5.36 -6.06 6.13
CA ILE A 115 -4.80 -5.03 5.26
C ILE A 115 -5.66 -3.76 5.34
N ARG A 116 -6.99 -3.89 5.16
CA ARG A 116 -7.93 -2.76 5.25
C ARG A 116 -7.84 -2.04 6.60
N GLY A 117 -7.71 -2.80 7.68
CA GLY A 117 -7.58 -2.27 9.04
C GLY A 117 -6.29 -1.52 9.34
N ARG A 118 -5.35 -1.42 8.37
CA ARG A 118 -4.17 -0.55 8.49
C ARG A 118 -4.50 0.93 8.34
N SER A 119 -5.56 1.25 7.61
CA SER A 119 -6.12 2.61 7.53
C SER A 119 -7.23 2.82 8.56
N GLY A 120 -7.47 4.08 8.93
CA GLY A 120 -8.63 4.48 9.74
C GLY A 120 -8.64 3.95 11.18
N ARG A 121 -7.46 3.82 11.80
CA ARG A 121 -7.35 3.37 13.19
C ARG A 121 -7.86 4.45 14.14
N GLN A 122 -8.51 4.03 15.23
CA GLN A 122 -8.99 4.93 16.29
C GLN A 122 -9.89 6.09 15.83
N GLY A 123 -10.57 5.93 14.69
CA GLY A 123 -11.43 6.97 14.12
C GLY A 123 -10.71 7.97 13.21
N ASP A 124 -9.41 7.76 12.94
CA ASP A 124 -8.70 8.49 11.90
C ASP A 124 -9.40 8.33 10.54
N PRO A 125 -9.31 9.34 9.66
CA PRO A 125 -9.73 9.17 8.29
C PRO A 125 -8.79 8.19 7.58
N GLY A 126 -9.31 7.50 6.57
CA GLY A 126 -8.52 6.59 5.76
C GLY A 126 -9.37 5.96 4.68
N MET A 127 -8.70 5.43 3.66
CA MET A 127 -9.36 4.74 2.56
C MET A 127 -8.67 3.42 2.31
N SER A 128 -9.43 2.42 1.87
CA SER A 128 -8.87 1.19 1.35
C SER A 128 -9.48 0.86 -0.01
N LYS A 129 -8.64 0.46 -0.97
CA LYS A 129 -9.09 0.07 -2.32
C LYS A 129 -8.34 -1.16 -2.79
N PHE A 130 -9.07 -2.14 -3.31
CA PHE A 130 -8.51 -3.37 -3.85
C PHE A 130 -8.71 -3.39 -5.36
N PHE A 131 -7.64 -3.70 -6.08
CA PHE A 131 -7.60 -3.90 -7.51
C PHE A 131 -7.51 -5.39 -7.76
N VAL A 132 -8.39 -5.93 -8.60
CA VAL A 132 -8.46 -7.36 -8.91
C VAL A 132 -8.60 -7.55 -10.41
N SER A 133 -8.03 -8.62 -10.96
CA SER A 133 -8.19 -9.04 -12.34
C SER A 133 -8.82 -10.42 -12.47
N LEU A 134 -9.33 -10.77 -13.65
CA LEU A 134 -9.81 -12.13 -13.93
C LEU A 134 -8.66 -13.14 -14.06
N GLU A 135 -7.43 -12.66 -14.21
CA GLU A 135 -6.20 -13.45 -14.30
C GLU A 135 -5.47 -13.55 -12.94
N ASP A 136 -6.07 -13.05 -11.86
CA ASP A 136 -5.49 -13.22 -10.51
C ASP A 136 -5.74 -14.65 -10.03
N ASP A 137 -4.71 -15.27 -9.48
CA ASP A 137 -4.80 -16.57 -8.79
C ASP A 137 -5.50 -16.35 -7.43
N VAL A 138 -6.84 -16.50 -7.39
CA VAL A 138 -7.65 -16.37 -6.16
C VAL A 138 -7.81 -17.71 -5.46
#